data_AF-A0A0M3JDH5-F1
#
_entry.id   AF-A0A0M3JDH5-F1
#
_cell.length_a   1.000
_cell.length_b   1.000
_cell.length_c   1.000
_cell.angle_alpha   90.00
_cell.angle_beta   90.00
_cell.angle_gamma   90.00
#
_symmetry.space_group_name_H-M   'P 1'
#
loop_
_entity.id
_entity.type
_entity.pdbx_description
1 polymer ?
#
loop_
_entity_poly.entity_id
_entity_poly.type
_entity_poly.pdbx_seq_one_letter_code
_entity_poly.pdbx_strand_id
1 'polypeptide(L)'
;MQLVVIVCCNGYSLRTLCRALTLASTDLFGGEQRCLVESISLSFISDLDSENRIKVEKMIAKCIGKVSASSGQIPKPVVPSPNGRDFVRVEGYWLETGTTEPKDDPQYVCTKSVRRHLADLARIVCSGRYPILLE
;
A
#
# COMPACT_ATOMS: atom_id res chain seq x y z
N MET A 1 -14.02 -8.20 20.57
CA MET A 1 -13.80 -6.74 20.47
C MET A 1 -12.31 -6.47 20.67
N GLN A 2 -11.51 -6.67 19.63
CA GLN A 2 -10.11 -6.23 19.69
C GLN A 2 -10.11 -4.79 19.19
N LEU A 3 -9.69 -3.85 20.03
CA LEU A 3 -9.37 -2.49 19.60
C LEU A 3 -8.26 -2.59 18.54
N VAL A 4 -8.54 -2.07 17.36
CA VAL A 4 -7.68 -2.14 16.19
C VAL A 4 -7.10 -0.76 15.94
N VAL A 5 -5.87 -0.58 16.41
CA VAL A 5 -5.04 0.60 16.21
C VAL A 5 -4.41 0.45 14.81
N ILE A 6 -4.58 1.43 13.89
CA ILE A 6 -3.52 1.62 12.89
C ILE A 6 -2.32 1.82 13.76
N VAL A 7 -1.27 1.03 13.56
CA VAL A 7 0.02 1.50 14.00
C VAL A 7 0.43 2.62 13.04
N CYS A 8 -0.29 3.75 13.09
CA CYS A 8 0.31 5.07 13.11
C CYS A 8 1.22 4.93 14.31
N CYS A 9 2.49 4.59 14.05
CA CYS A 9 3.43 4.49 15.14
C CYS A 9 3.36 5.83 15.86
N ASN A 10 3.06 5.81 17.16
CA ASN A 10 3.03 6.99 18.00
C ASN A 10 4.48 7.49 18.22
N GLY A 11 5.15 7.86 17.12
CA GLY A 11 6.59 8.01 16.93
C GLY A 11 7.20 6.96 15.98
N TYR A 12 8.01 7.40 15.02
CA TYR A 12 8.83 6.52 14.19
C TYR A 12 9.80 5.71 15.06
N SER A 13 9.78 4.38 14.95
CA SER A 13 10.60 3.49 15.79
C SER A 13 11.27 2.39 14.98
N LEU A 14 12.23 1.69 15.59
CA LEU A 14 12.82 0.49 15.00
C LEU A 14 11.76 -0.56 14.63
N ARG A 15 10.65 -0.66 15.39
CA ARG A 15 9.55 -1.57 15.06
C ARG A 15 8.87 -1.19 13.75
N THR A 16 8.71 0.09 13.46
CA THR A 16 8.17 0.60 12.19
C THR A 16 9.01 0.09 11.03
N LEU A 17 10.34 0.23 11.16
CA LEU A 17 11.28 -0.24 10.14
C LEU A 17 11.26 -1.76 9.99
N CYS A 18 11.28 -2.53 11.09
CA CYS A 18 11.21 -3.99 11.02
C CYS A 18 9.93 -4.49 10.34
N ARG A 19 8.78 -3.83 10.59
CA ARG A 19 7.52 -4.14 9.90
C ARG A 19 7.61 -3.83 8.41
N ALA A 20 8.18 -2.68 8.04
CA ALA A 20 8.43 -2.34 6.64
C ALA A 20 9.28 -3.41 5.93
N LEU A 21 10.36 -3.87 6.57
CA LEU A 21 11.24 -4.90 6.02
C LEU A 21 10.56 -6.28 5.94
N THR A 22 9.73 -6.61 6.92
CA THR A 22 8.94 -7.86 6.93
C THR A 22 7.88 -7.85 5.82
N LEU A 23 7.36 -6.69 5.45
CA LEU A 23 6.48 -6.55 4.29
C LEU A 23 7.30 -6.63 2.98
N ALA A 24 8.47 -6.00 2.92
CA ALA A 24 9.33 -6.08 1.74
C ALA A 24 9.77 -7.51 1.42
N SER A 25 9.98 -8.36 2.44
CA SER A 25 10.35 -9.76 2.26
C SER A 25 9.23 -10.66 1.72
N THR A 26 8.02 -10.13 1.50
CA THR A 26 6.88 -10.91 0.94
C THR A 26 6.86 -10.95 -0.59
N ASP A 27 7.70 -10.15 -1.23
CA ASP A 27 7.73 -9.95 -2.69
C ASP A 27 6.37 -9.61 -3.34
N LEU A 28 5.48 -8.95 -2.59
CA LEU A 28 4.12 -8.62 -3.02
C LEU A 28 4.08 -7.76 -4.29
N PHE A 29 5.09 -6.94 -4.52
CA PHE A 29 5.11 -5.94 -5.59
C PHE A 29 5.89 -6.40 -6.84
N GLY A 30 6.36 -7.64 -6.87
CA GLY A 30 6.98 -8.27 -8.05
C GLY A 30 8.41 -7.83 -8.33
N GLY A 31 9.20 -7.58 -7.29
CA GLY A 31 10.60 -7.19 -7.43
C GLY A 31 11.16 -6.59 -6.15
N GLU A 32 12.32 -7.07 -5.71
CA GLU A 32 12.96 -6.72 -4.43
C GLU A 32 13.06 -5.21 -4.18
N GLN A 33 13.61 -4.46 -5.14
CA GLN A 33 13.78 -3.01 -5.01
C GLN A 33 12.44 -2.28 -4.91
N ARG A 34 11.44 -2.72 -5.69
CA ARG A 34 10.08 -2.16 -5.63
C ARG A 34 9.43 -2.50 -4.29
N CYS A 35 9.57 -3.72 -3.81
CA CYS A 35 9.04 -4.16 -2.54
C CYS A 35 9.61 -3.35 -1.37
N LEU A 36 10.91 -3.05 -1.39
CA LEU A 36 11.55 -2.18 -0.41
C LEU A 36 10.99 -0.75 -0.47
N VAL A 37 10.92 -0.15 -1.66
CA VAL A 37 10.41 1.22 -1.83
C VAL A 37 8.95 1.32 -1.40
N GLU A 38 8.09 0.40 -1.83
CA GLU A 38 6.66 0.40 -1.49
C GLU A 38 6.44 0.18 0.02
N SER A 39 7.14 -0.78 0.63
CA SER A 39 6.95 -1.12 2.04
C SER A 39 7.46 -0.04 3.00
N ILE A 40 8.58 0.60 2.66
CA ILE A 40 9.12 1.73 3.41
C ILE A 40 8.22 2.96 3.21
N SER A 41 7.79 3.22 1.98
CA SER A 41 6.82 4.29 1.71
C SER A 41 5.56 4.11 2.55
N LEU A 42 4.99 2.90 2.58
CA LEU A 42 3.80 2.58 3.38
C LEU A 42 3.96 2.86 4.88
N SER A 43 5.16 2.64 5.41
CA SER A 43 5.39 2.72 6.85
C SER A 43 5.77 4.12 7.33
N PHE A 44 6.30 4.97 6.43
CA PHE A 44 6.84 6.29 6.78
C PHE A 44 6.12 7.47 6.14
N ILE A 45 5.33 7.26 5.08
CA ILE A 45 4.70 8.35 4.31
C ILE A 45 3.23 8.58 4.70
N SER A 46 2.53 7.54 5.16
CA SER A 46 1.06 7.55 5.34
C SER A 46 0.54 8.69 6.23
N ASP A 47 1.32 9.08 7.25
CA ASP A 47 0.96 10.11 8.22
C ASP A 47 1.66 11.48 7.97
N LEU A 48 2.33 11.65 6.82
CA LEU A 48 3.04 12.89 6.50
C LEU A 48 2.18 13.88 5.69
N ASP A 49 2.37 15.16 5.98
CA ASP A 49 1.92 16.25 5.12
C ASP A 49 2.55 16.17 3.72
N SER A 50 1.93 16.85 2.76
CA SER A 50 2.34 16.78 1.36
C SER A 50 3.77 17.23 1.10
N GLU A 51 4.29 18.19 1.89
CA GLU A 51 5.65 18.70 1.71
C GLU A 51 6.68 17.68 2.21
N ASN A 52 6.47 17.16 3.43
CA ASN A 52 7.36 16.18 4.03
C ASN A 52 7.32 14.84 3.30
N ARG A 53 6.17 14.47 2.74
CA ARG A 53 6.03 13.31 1.83
C ARG A 53 7.00 13.39 0.66
N ILE A 54 7.06 14.53 -0.04
CA ILE A 54 7.98 14.71 -1.18
C ILE A 54 9.45 14.58 -0.74
N LYS A 55 9.81 15.11 0.44
CA LYS A 55 11.17 14.99 0.99
C LYS A 55 11.52 13.53 1.26
N VAL A 56 10.63 12.79 1.91
CA VAL A 56 10.85 11.38 2.25
C VAL A 56 10.88 10.49 1.00
N GLU A 57 9.99 10.70 0.03
CA GLU A 57 10.03 9.98 -1.26
C GLU A 57 11.38 10.16 -1.96
N LYS A 58 11.92 11.39 -1.96
CA LYS A 58 13.26 11.67 -2.52
C LYS A 58 14.37 10.97 -1.74
N MET A 59 14.29 10.93 -0.41
CA MET A 59 15.27 10.22 0.43
C MET A 59 15.25 8.72 0.17
N ILE A 60 14.05 8.11 0.11
CA ILE A 60 13.88 6.68 -0.20
C ILE A 60 14.49 6.37 -1.58
N ALA A 61 14.16 7.18 -2.59
CA ALA A 61 14.71 7.02 -3.94
C ALA A 61 16.24 7.20 -4.00
N LYS A 62 16.82 8.00 -3.11
CA LYS A 62 18.29 8.17 -2.99
C LYS A 62 18.95 6.95 -2.33
N CYS A 63 18.31 6.37 -1.30
CA CYS A 63 18.87 5.25 -0.54
C CYS A 63 18.73 3.91 -1.27
N ILE A 64 17.58 3.66 -1.89
CA ILE A 64 17.22 2.36 -2.49
C ILE A 64 17.38 2.40 -4.02
N GLY A 65 17.47 3.60 -4.59
CA GLY A 65 17.43 3.82 -6.03
C GLY A 65 16.01 4.09 -6.54
N LYS A 66 15.93 4.56 -7.79
CA LYS A 66 14.64 4.81 -8.43
C LYS A 66 14.09 3.51 -8.98
N VAL A 67 12.87 3.16 -8.56
CA VAL A 67 12.04 2.19 -9.27
C VAL A 67 11.72 2.80 -10.63
N SER A 68 12.28 2.25 -11.70
CA SER A 68 12.08 2.79 -13.05
C SER A 68 10.60 2.81 -13.41
N ALA A 69 10.10 3.84 -14.12
CA ALA A 69 8.76 3.81 -14.68
C ALA A 69 8.54 2.61 -15.64
N SER A 70 9.62 2.01 -16.14
CA SER A 70 9.62 0.80 -16.95
C SER A 70 9.58 -0.52 -16.17
N SER A 71 9.53 -0.50 -14.83
CA SER A 71 9.54 -1.71 -13.97
C SER A 71 8.25 -2.55 -14.02
N GLY A 72 7.47 -2.43 -15.10
CA GLY A 72 6.24 -3.19 -15.33
C GLY A 72 5.11 -2.83 -14.36
N GLN A 73 3.90 -3.32 -14.66
CA GLN A 73 2.80 -3.25 -13.69
C GLN A 73 3.06 -4.22 -12.54
N ILE A 74 2.50 -3.95 -11.35
CA ILE A 74 2.53 -4.93 -10.25
C ILE A 74 1.87 -6.22 -10.76
N PRO A 75 2.55 -7.38 -10.72
CA PRO A 75 2.00 -8.62 -11.23
C PRO A 75 0.73 -9.01 -10.46
N LYS A 76 -0.24 -9.60 -11.15
CA LYS A 76 -1.41 -10.18 -10.47
C LYS A 76 -0.91 -11.31 -9.55
N PRO A 77 -1.34 -11.36 -8.29
CA PRO A 77 -1.00 -12.47 -7.40
C PRO A 77 -1.31 -13.82 -8.07
N VAL A 78 -0.31 -14.70 -8.13
CA VAL A 78 -0.41 -16.03 -8.78
C VAL A 78 -1.14 -17.03 -7.88
N VAL A 79 -1.08 -16.80 -6.57
CA VAL A 79 -1.76 -17.65 -5.58
C VAL A 79 -3.26 -17.32 -5.63
N PRO A 80 -4.14 -18.29 -5.90
CA PRO A 80 -5.57 -18.07 -5.76
C PRO A 80 -5.86 -17.61 -4.33
N SER A 81 -6.81 -16.68 -4.19
CA SER A 81 -7.31 -16.29 -2.87
C SER A 81 -7.60 -17.55 -2.05
N PRO A 82 -7.33 -17.56 -0.73
CA PRO A 82 -7.69 -18.66 0.16
C PRO A 82 -9.17 -19.05 0.05
N ASN A 83 -10.01 -18.13 -0.42
CA ASN A 83 -11.45 -18.27 -0.59
C ASN A 83 -11.87 -18.52 -2.05
N GLY A 84 -10.92 -18.73 -2.97
CA GLY A 84 -11.18 -18.87 -4.41
C GLY A 84 -11.69 -17.59 -5.10
N ARG A 85 -11.50 -16.43 -4.47
CA ARG A 85 -12.01 -15.14 -4.95
C ARG A 85 -11.06 -14.47 -5.93
N ASP A 86 -11.64 -13.66 -6.81
CA ASP A 86 -10.89 -12.93 -7.82
C ASP A 86 -10.15 -11.72 -7.23
N PHE A 87 -9.26 -11.12 -8.03
CA PHE A 87 -8.59 -9.87 -7.69
C PHE A 87 -9.08 -8.74 -8.59
N VAL A 88 -9.33 -7.58 -8.00
CA VAL A 88 -9.65 -6.33 -8.71
C VAL A 88 -8.46 -5.38 -8.64
N ARG A 89 -8.27 -4.58 -9.69
CA ARG A 89 -7.20 -3.58 -9.73
C ARG A 89 -7.74 -2.22 -9.29
N VAL A 90 -7.14 -1.65 -8.24
CA VAL A 90 -7.52 -0.35 -7.69
C VAL A 90 -6.27 0.52 -7.58
N GLU A 91 -6.29 1.66 -8.30
CA GLU A 91 -5.20 2.66 -8.30
C GLU A 91 -3.78 2.06 -8.42
N GLY A 92 -3.65 1.01 -9.23
CA GLY A 92 -2.38 0.33 -9.52
C GLY A 92 -2.10 -0.93 -8.71
N TYR A 93 -2.84 -1.21 -7.64
CA TYR A 93 -2.67 -2.37 -6.75
C TYR A 93 -3.73 -3.44 -6.98
N TRP A 94 -3.40 -4.69 -6.67
CA TRP A 94 -4.34 -5.82 -6.73
C TRP A 94 -4.95 -6.07 -5.35
N LEU A 95 -6.28 -6.02 -5.27
CA LEU A 95 -7.05 -6.27 -4.05
C LEU A 95 -7.86 -7.56 -4.20
N GLU A 96 -7.85 -8.40 -3.18
CA GLU A 96 -8.75 -9.56 -3.10
C GLU A 96 -10.21 -9.08 -3.02
N THR A 97 -11.07 -9.65 -3.84
CA THR A 97 -12.50 -9.32 -3.82
C THR A 97 -13.21 -9.91 -2.61
N GLY A 98 -14.17 -9.15 -2.07
CA GLY A 98 -15.04 -9.61 -1.00
C GLY A 98 -16.15 -10.53 -1.51
N THR A 99 -17.10 -10.87 -0.64
CA THR A 99 -18.34 -11.57 -1.03
C THR A 99 -19.33 -10.67 -1.75
N THR A 100 -19.19 -9.35 -1.58
CA THR A 100 -20.06 -8.34 -2.20
C THR A 100 -19.46 -7.92 -3.53
N GLU A 101 -20.28 -7.91 -4.58
CA GLU A 101 -19.87 -7.45 -5.90
C GLU A 101 -19.57 -5.95 -5.90
N PRO A 102 -18.51 -5.50 -6.61
CA PRO A 102 -18.24 -4.08 -6.80
C PRO A 102 -19.42 -3.41 -7.51
N LYS A 103 -19.88 -2.27 -6.97
CA LYS A 103 -20.94 -1.47 -7.58
C LYS A 103 -20.42 -0.09 -7.90
N ASP A 104 -20.54 0.32 -9.17
CA ASP A 104 -20.28 1.69 -9.57
C ASP A 104 -21.42 2.61 -9.10
N ASP A 105 -21.04 3.72 -8.47
CA ASP A 105 -21.95 4.80 -8.09
C ASP A 105 -21.70 6.02 -8.98
N PRO A 106 -22.62 6.34 -9.92
CA PRO A 106 -22.46 7.49 -10.82
C PRO A 106 -22.54 8.84 -10.09
N GLN A 107 -23.03 8.89 -8.84
CA GLN A 107 -23.11 10.10 -8.05
C GLN A 107 -21.82 10.39 -7.27
N TYR A 108 -20.90 9.42 -7.18
CA TYR A 108 -19.66 9.58 -6.44
C TYR A 108 -18.59 10.34 -7.24
N VAL A 109 -18.09 11.46 -6.69
CA VAL A 109 -17.11 12.31 -7.37
C VAL A 109 -15.68 11.90 -7.01
N CYS A 110 -15.02 11.19 -7.92
CA CYS A 110 -13.60 10.80 -7.79
C CYS A 110 -12.64 11.96 -8.08
N THR A 111 -12.37 12.80 -7.07
CA THR A 111 -11.36 13.87 -7.16
C THR A 111 -9.93 13.32 -7.16
N LYS A 112 -8.94 14.16 -7.51
CA LYS A 112 -7.51 13.79 -7.46
C LYS A 112 -7.08 13.35 -6.05
N SER A 113 -7.60 14.03 -5.02
CA SER A 113 -7.29 13.70 -3.62
C SER A 113 -7.90 12.36 -3.22
N VAL A 114 -9.14 12.09 -3.62
CA VAL A 114 -9.81 10.79 -3.39
C VAL A 114 -9.03 9.65 -4.02
N ARG A 115 -8.61 9.79 -5.29
CA ARG A 115 -7.79 8.78 -5.97
C ARG A 115 -6.45 8.53 -5.27
N ARG A 116 -5.81 9.59 -4.78
CA ARG A 116 -4.56 9.47 -4.00
C ARG A 116 -4.77 8.71 -2.70
N HIS A 117 -5.81 9.04 -1.94
CA HIS A 117 -6.14 8.31 -0.71
C HIS A 117 -6.50 6.85 -1.01
N LEU A 118 -7.26 6.60 -2.08
CA LEU A 118 -7.60 5.26 -2.53
C LEU A 118 -6.36 4.46 -2.93
N ALA A 119 -5.37 5.09 -3.57
CA ALA A 119 -4.08 4.47 -3.87
C ALA A 119 -3.30 4.10 -2.60
N ASP A 120 -3.25 5.01 -1.63
CA ASP A 120 -2.56 4.76 -0.37
C ASP A 120 -3.26 3.64 0.43
N LEU A 121 -4.60 3.59 0.44
CA LEU A 121 -5.36 2.48 1.03
C LEU A 121 -5.16 1.17 0.28
N ALA A 122 -5.24 1.17 -1.05
CA ALA A 122 -5.07 -0.02 -1.86
C ALA A 122 -3.67 -0.62 -1.67
N ARG A 123 -2.64 0.22 -1.54
CA ARG A 123 -1.28 -0.19 -1.19
C ARG A 123 -1.21 -0.92 0.16
N ILE A 124 -1.97 -0.49 1.18
CA ILE A 124 -2.00 -1.17 2.48
C ILE A 124 -2.79 -2.48 2.40
N VAL A 125 -4.01 -2.41 1.86
CA VAL A 125 -4.96 -3.53 1.82
C VAL A 125 -4.43 -4.70 1.00
N CYS A 126 -3.68 -4.44 -0.08
CA CYS A 126 -3.13 -5.51 -0.93
C CYS A 126 -2.23 -6.49 -0.16
N SER A 127 -1.65 -6.07 0.99
CA SER A 127 -0.86 -6.95 1.83
C SER A 127 -1.68 -7.97 2.61
N GLY A 128 -2.96 -7.68 2.90
CA GLY A 128 -3.85 -8.51 3.73
C GLY A 128 -3.36 -8.77 5.17
N ARG A 129 -2.27 -8.13 5.60
CA ARG A 129 -1.56 -8.48 6.85
C ARG A 129 -1.84 -7.55 8.01
N TYR A 130 -2.14 -6.29 7.71
CA TYR A 130 -2.26 -5.26 8.71
C TYR A 130 -3.67 -4.70 8.72
N PRO A 131 -4.29 -4.61 9.90
CA PRO A 131 -5.58 -3.96 9.98
C PRO A 131 -5.43 -2.44 9.80
N ILE A 132 -6.48 -1.81 9.29
CA ILE A 132 -6.52 -0.40 8.91
C ILE A 132 -7.64 0.26 9.70
N LEU A 133 -7.37 1.43 10.27
CA LEU A 133 -8.33 2.40 10.76
C LEU A 133 -8.31 3.58 9.77
N LEU A 134 -9.43 4.24 9.63
CA LEU A 134 -9.55 5.48 8.86
C LEU A 134 -9.96 6.53 9.89
N GLU A 135 -9.23 7.63 9.96
CA GLU A 135 -9.53 8.78 10.82
C GLU A 135 -10.02 9.97 9.99
#